data_AF-A0A0L0F3V9-F1
#
_entry.id   AF-A0A0L0F3V9-F1
#
_cell.length_a   1.000
_cell.length_b   1.000
_cell.length_c   1.000
_cell.angle_alpha   90.00
_cell.angle_beta   90.00
_cell.angle_gamma   90.00
#
_symmetry.space_group_name_H-M   'P 1'
#
loop_
_entity.id
_entity.type
_entity.pdbx_description
1 polymer ?
#
loop_
_entity_poly.entity_id
_entity_poly.type
_entity_poly.pdbx_seq_one_letter_code
_entity_poly.pdbx_strand_id
1 'polypeptide(L)'
;YFDVLETFMNIGPIVDLVVLDRDRQGQGQIVTCSGVNKDGSLRVIRNGIGIYEHAAVDICGVKGVWPAREGSAAAKGQDNVLCVAFIGETRFIRFSGDEMEVFELEGLKADAQSLYCGNVQDKF
;
A
#
# COMPACT_ATOMS: atom_id res chain seq x y z
N TYR A 1 18.21 -21.25 26.75
CA TYR A 1 18.00 -20.15 25.79
C TYR A 1 16.51 -20.13 25.48
N PHE A 2 15.91 -18.95 25.38
CA PHE A 2 14.48 -18.80 25.11
C PHE A 2 14.31 -17.96 23.84
N ASP A 3 13.38 -18.38 23.00
CA ASP A 3 12.99 -17.70 21.78
C ASP A 3 11.58 -17.12 21.93
N VAL A 4 11.40 -15.88 21.49
CA VAL A 4 10.08 -15.23 21.51
C VAL A 4 9.28 -15.75 20.31
N LEU A 5 8.15 -16.41 20.58
CA LEU A 5 7.25 -16.90 19.53
C LEU A 5 6.31 -15.80 19.03
N GLU A 6 5.69 -15.08 19.96
CA GLU A 6 4.70 -14.05 19.65
C GLU A 6 4.70 -12.98 20.75
N THR A 7 4.36 -11.74 20.37
CA THR A 7 4.17 -10.62 21.30
C THR A 7 2.79 -10.02 21.09
N PHE A 8 2.00 -9.97 22.16
CA PHE A 8 0.70 -9.29 22.18
C PHE A 8 0.85 -7.90 22.77
N MET A 9 0.22 -6.91 22.14
CA MET A 9 0.28 -5.53 22.61
C MET A 9 -0.49 -5.37 23.94
N ASN A 10 0.17 -4.78 24.94
CA ASN A 10 -0.46 -4.37 26.19
C ASN A 10 -0.29 -2.86 26.38
N ILE A 11 -1.42 -2.14 26.51
CA ILE A 11 -1.45 -0.70 26.75
C ILE A 11 -1.45 -0.35 28.24
N GLY A 12 -1.53 -1.34 29.13
CA GLY A 12 -1.61 -1.14 30.57
C GLY A 12 -0.26 -1.28 31.30
N PRO A 13 -0.15 -0.70 32.50
CA PRO A 13 -0.99 0.38 33.01
C PRO A 13 -0.74 1.69 32.24
N ILE A 14 -1.79 2.47 32.01
CA ILE A 14 -1.67 3.84 31.47
C ILE A 14 -1.45 4.77 32.66
N VAL A 15 -0.26 5.37 32.74
CA VAL A 15 0.12 6.28 33.83
C VAL A 15 -0.33 7.71 33.53
N ASP A 16 -0.27 8.11 32.27
CA ASP A 16 -0.70 9.43 31.78
C ASP A 16 -1.07 9.33 30.29
N LEU A 17 -1.84 10.29 29.79
CA LEU A 17 -2.20 10.39 28.37
C LEU A 17 -2.41 11.83 27.92
N VAL A 18 -2.24 12.06 26.62
CA VAL A 18 -2.59 13.32 25.96
C VAL A 18 -3.30 13.05 24.64
N VAL A 19 -4.29 13.89 24.32
CA VAL A 19 -4.97 13.88 23.02
C VAL A 19 -4.30 14.91 22.11
N LEU A 20 -3.88 14.49 20.93
CA LEU A 20 -3.22 15.29 19.91
C LEU A 20 -4.05 15.28 18.62
N ASP A 21 -4.10 16.41 17.93
CA ASP A 21 -4.60 16.50 16.55
C ASP A 21 -3.47 17.03 15.66
N ARG A 22 -2.48 16.16 15.36
CA ARG A 22 -1.27 16.55 14.60
C ARG A 22 -1.60 17.04 13.19
N ASP A 23 -2.61 16.44 12.56
CA ASP A 23 -2.90 16.67 11.14
C ASP A 23 -4.08 17.65 10.94
N ARG A 24 -4.72 18.12 12.02
CA ARG A 24 -5.94 18.96 11.99
C ARG A 24 -7.04 18.37 11.12
N GLN A 25 -7.06 17.04 11.00
CA GLN A 25 -8.03 16.30 10.18
C GLN A 25 -9.30 15.97 10.98
N GLY A 26 -9.42 16.44 12.23
CA GLY A 26 -10.55 16.15 13.11
C GLY A 26 -10.53 14.72 13.66
N GLN A 27 -9.42 13.99 13.51
CA GLN A 27 -9.20 12.67 14.09
C GLN A 27 -8.15 12.76 15.19
N GLY A 28 -8.61 12.92 16.44
CA GLY A 28 -7.72 12.95 17.60
C GLY A 28 -6.97 11.63 17.77
N GLN A 29 -5.65 11.70 17.95
CA GLN A 29 -4.76 10.61 18.32
C GLN A 29 -4.47 10.69 19.82
N ILE A 30 -4.34 9.57 20.50
CA ILE A 30 -4.00 9.51 21.92
C ILE A 30 -2.58 9.02 22.06
N VAL A 31 -1.74 9.76 22.79
CA VAL A 31 -0.41 9.29 23.19
C VAL A 31 -0.49 8.95 24.68
N THR A 32 -0.11 7.73 25.03
CA THR A 32 -0.14 7.23 26.42
C THR A 32 1.24 6.86 26.92
N CYS A 33 1.52 7.13 28.19
CA CYS A 33 2.61 6.54 28.95
C CYS A 33 2.15 5.17 29.49
N SER A 34 2.59 4.08 28.86
CA SER A 34 2.16 2.71 29.14
C SER A 34 3.28 1.86 29.75
N GLY A 35 2.93 0.90 30.60
CA GLY A 35 3.89 -0.08 31.13
C GLY A 35 4.71 0.46 32.32
N VAL A 36 5.62 -0.38 32.84
CA VAL A 36 6.45 -0.06 34.01
C VAL A 36 7.85 -0.68 33.85
N ASN A 37 8.88 -0.01 34.40
CA ASN A 37 10.26 -0.46 34.37
C ASN A 37 10.72 -0.81 32.94
N LYS A 38 11.24 -2.03 32.73
CA LYS A 38 11.74 -2.52 31.45
C LYS A 38 10.69 -2.56 30.33
N ASP A 39 9.41 -2.55 30.69
CA ASP A 39 8.29 -2.63 29.74
C ASP A 39 7.62 -1.25 29.51
N GLY A 40 8.21 -0.17 30.05
CA GLY A 40 7.76 1.20 29.84
C GLY A 40 7.85 1.62 28.36
N SER A 41 6.76 2.17 27.82
CA SER A 41 6.65 2.57 26.42
C SER A 41 5.66 3.72 26.22
N LEU A 42 5.85 4.49 25.16
CA LEU A 42 4.80 5.40 24.65
C LEU A 42 3.97 4.66 23.61
N ARG A 43 2.64 4.76 23.69
CA ARG A 43 1.73 4.17 22.69
C ARG A 43 0.91 5.26 22.02
N VAL A 44 0.93 5.29 20.69
CA VAL A 44 0.10 6.17 19.87
C VAL A 44 -1.10 5.37 19.39
N ILE A 45 -2.29 5.76 19.84
CA ILE A 45 -3.57 5.15 19.50
C ILE A 45 -4.28 6.09 18.53
N ARG A 46 -4.57 5.60 17.33
CA ARG A 46 -5.30 6.33 16.28
C ARG A 46 -6.51 5.52 15.85
N ASN A 47 -7.57 6.21 15.45
CA ASN A 47 -8.69 5.56 14.77
C ASN A 47 -8.32 5.32 13.30
N GLY A 48 -8.71 4.16 12.77
CA GLY A 48 -8.47 3.80 11.37
C GLY A 48 -7.16 3.05 11.12
N ILE A 49 -6.93 2.74 9.85
CA ILE A 49 -5.77 2.00 9.36
C ILE A 49 -4.79 3.01 8.76
N GLY A 50 -3.52 2.91 9.09
CA GLY A 50 -2.49 3.71 8.44
C GLY A 50 -2.05 3.06 7.14
N ILE A 51 -1.88 3.90 6.12
CA ILE A 51 -1.23 3.54 4.87
C ILE A 51 0.20 4.09 4.93
N TYR A 52 1.19 3.25 4.66
CA TYR A 52 2.57 3.68 4.48
C TYR A 52 2.80 3.90 3.00
N GLU A 53 2.99 5.16 2.61
CA GLU A 53 3.29 5.52 1.24
C GLU A 53 4.75 5.17 0.94
N HIS A 54 4.95 4.16 0.10
CA HIS A 54 6.28 3.74 -0.37
C HIS A 54 6.70 4.46 -1.64
N ALA A 55 5.74 4.87 -2.47
CA ALA A 55 5.97 5.57 -3.72
C ALA A 55 4.80 6.49 -4.04
N ALA A 56 5.12 7.61 -4.68
CA ALA A 56 4.16 8.61 -5.14
C ALA A 56 4.46 8.92 -6.61
N VAL A 57 3.42 8.98 -7.45
CA VAL A 57 3.55 9.38 -8.84
C VAL A 57 2.47 10.40 -9.16
N ASP A 58 2.87 11.54 -9.71
CA ASP A 58 1.96 12.63 -10.05
C ASP A 58 1.18 12.32 -11.34
N ILE A 59 0.08 11.58 -11.20
CA ILE A 59 -0.80 11.18 -12.29
C ILE A 59 -2.21 11.70 -12.01
N CYS A 60 -2.71 12.58 -12.86
CA CYS A 60 -4.06 13.15 -12.75
C CYS A 60 -5.07 12.42 -13.64
N GLY A 61 -6.31 12.32 -13.20
CA GLY A 61 -7.42 11.85 -14.04
C GLY A 61 -7.57 10.34 -14.14
N VAL A 62 -6.91 9.58 -13.26
CA VAL A 62 -7.05 8.12 -13.17
C VAL A 62 -8.51 7.71 -12.97
N LYS A 63 -8.98 6.77 -13.80
CA LYS A 63 -10.32 6.17 -13.78
C LYS A 63 -10.33 4.72 -13.33
N GLY A 64 -9.18 4.05 -13.38
CA GLY A 64 -9.02 2.67 -12.94
C GLY A 64 -7.55 2.30 -12.84
N VAL A 65 -7.26 1.38 -11.93
CA VAL A 65 -5.91 0.85 -11.69
C VAL A 65 -6.02 -0.65 -11.49
N TRP A 66 -5.25 -1.43 -12.24
CA TRP A 66 -5.20 -2.89 -12.10
C TRP A 66 -3.76 -3.39 -12.10
N PRO A 67 -3.41 -4.31 -11.19
CA PRO A 67 -2.14 -5.01 -11.27
C PRO A 67 -2.17 -6.03 -12.42
N ALA A 68 -1.03 -6.18 -13.07
CA ALA A 68 -0.80 -7.17 -14.10
C ALA A 68 0.61 -7.75 -13.99
N ARG A 69 0.78 -8.93 -14.60
CA ARG A 69 2.02 -9.69 -14.64
C ARG A 69 2.45 -9.92 -16.08
N GLU A 70 3.74 -9.75 -16.33
CA GLU A 70 4.36 -9.97 -17.63
C GLU A 70 5.71 -10.70 -17.48
N GLY A 71 6.05 -11.53 -18.47
CA GLY A 71 7.36 -12.18 -18.55
C GLY A 71 7.66 -13.11 -17.38
N SER A 72 8.88 -13.06 -16.87
CA SER A 72 9.34 -13.95 -15.79
C SER A 72 8.65 -13.71 -14.44
N ALA A 73 8.05 -12.54 -14.23
CA ALA A 73 7.30 -12.22 -13.02
C ALA A 73 5.96 -12.99 -12.95
N ALA A 74 5.34 -13.25 -14.10
CA ALA A 74 4.15 -14.09 -14.18
C ALA A 74 4.40 -15.51 -13.66
N ALA A 75 5.57 -16.08 -13.96
CA ALA A 75 5.97 -17.41 -13.47
C ALA A 75 6.23 -17.43 -11.95
N LYS A 76 6.66 -16.31 -11.36
CA LYS A 76 6.89 -16.17 -9.91
C LYS A 76 5.65 -15.75 -9.13
N GLY A 77 4.55 -15.46 -9.83
CA GLY A 77 3.32 -14.96 -9.21
C GLY A 77 3.41 -13.54 -8.65
N GLN A 78 4.40 -12.74 -9.08
CA GLN A 78 4.60 -11.37 -8.61
C GLN A 78 4.10 -10.37 -9.65
N ASP A 79 3.32 -9.38 -9.21
CA ASP A 79 2.88 -8.25 -10.05
C ASP A 79 4.06 -7.33 -10.36
N ASN A 80 4.24 -7.00 -11.64
CA ASN A 80 5.33 -6.14 -12.12
C ASN A 80 4.85 -5.06 -13.09
N VAL A 81 3.55 -4.99 -13.38
CA VAL A 81 2.94 -4.00 -14.26
C VAL A 81 1.70 -3.41 -13.58
N LEU A 82 1.54 -2.09 -13.68
CA LEU A 82 0.32 -1.37 -13.33
C LEU A 82 -0.37 -0.90 -14.62
N CYS A 83 -1.59 -1.35 -14.85
CA CYS A 83 -2.47 -0.80 -15.88
C CYS A 83 -3.25 0.37 -15.29
N VAL A 84 -3.12 1.56 -15.86
CA VAL A 84 -3.76 2.80 -15.41
C VAL A 84 -4.66 3.33 -16.53
N ALA A 85 -5.97 3.37 -16.29
CA ALA A 85 -6.95 3.88 -17.24
C ALA A 85 -7.23 5.37 -17.01
N PHE A 86 -7.40 6.10 -18.11
CA PHE A 86 -7.85 7.49 -18.17
C PHE A 86 -9.03 7.61 -19.13
N ILE A 87 -9.53 8.82 -19.34
CA ILE A 87 -10.58 9.07 -20.34
C ILE A 87 -9.95 8.97 -21.74
N GLY A 88 -10.32 7.93 -22.49
CA GLY A 88 -9.87 7.72 -23.86
C GLY A 88 -8.46 7.16 -24.04
N GLU A 89 -7.72 6.92 -22.96
CA GLU A 89 -6.38 6.30 -23.01
C GLU A 89 -6.14 5.32 -21.85
N THR A 90 -5.19 4.41 -22.05
CA THR A 90 -4.66 3.48 -21.04
C THR A 90 -3.14 3.52 -21.09
N ARG A 91 -2.48 3.57 -19.93
CA ARG A 91 -1.01 3.50 -19.81
C ARG A 91 -0.60 2.29 -18.97
N PHE A 92 0.55 1.71 -19.31
CA PHE A 92 1.15 0.62 -18.55
C PHE A 92 2.44 1.11 -17.91
N ILE A 93 2.61 0.83 -16.62
CA ILE A 93 3.80 1.18 -15.84
C ILE A 93 4.45 -0.11 -15.40
N ARG A 94 5.69 -0.37 -15.79
CA ARG A 94 6.48 -1.51 -15.35
C ARG A 94 7.30 -1.12 -14.13
N PHE A 95 7.38 -2.03 -13.17
CA PHE A 95 8.27 -1.92 -12.00
C PHE A 95 9.49 -2.82 -12.17
N SER A 96 10.68 -2.26 -11.94
CA SER A 96 11.95 -2.98 -11.90
C SER A 96 12.72 -2.56 -10.65
N GLY A 97 12.49 -3.27 -9.54
CA GLY A 97 12.96 -2.81 -8.23
C GLY A 97 12.26 -1.51 -7.84
N ASP A 98 13.04 -0.45 -7.60
CA ASP A 98 12.53 0.88 -7.25
C ASP A 98 12.29 1.78 -8.47
N GLU A 99 12.63 1.31 -9.67
CA GLU A 99 12.43 2.07 -10.91
C GLU A 99 11.05 1.79 -11.53
N MET A 100 10.46 2.84 -12.10
CA MET A 100 9.18 2.80 -12.80
C MET A 100 9.35 3.31 -14.23
N GLU A 101 8.85 2.54 -15.20
CA GLU A 101 8.93 2.89 -16.61
C GLU A 101 7.54 2.78 -17.27
N VAL A 102 7.14 3.81 -18.02
CA VAL A 102 5.94 3.75 -18.86
C VAL A 102 6.29 3.05 -20.17
N PHE A 103 5.51 2.06 -20.55
CA PHE A 103 5.75 1.30 -21.78
C PHE A 103 4.44 0.95 -22.49
N GLU A 104 4.56 0.54 -23.75
CA GLU A 104 3.44 -0.03 -24.52
C GLU A 104 3.45 -1.55 -24.40
N LEU A 105 2.31 -2.11 -23.96
CA LEU A 105 2.14 -3.55 -23.84
C LEU A 105 1.49 -4.10 -25.11
N GLU A 106 2.23 -4.91 -25.87
CA GLU A 106 1.74 -5.49 -27.12
C GLU A 106 0.48 -6.34 -26.90
N GLY A 107 -0.45 -6.26 -27.84
CA GLY A 107 -1.74 -6.98 -27.77
C GLY A 107 -2.83 -6.25 -26.98
N LEU A 108 -2.54 -5.10 -26.35
CA LEU A 108 -3.52 -4.26 -25.69
C LEU A 108 -3.66 -2.89 -26.37
N LYS A 109 -4.89 -2.38 -26.40
CA LYS A 109 -5.24 -1.10 -27.01
C LYS A 109 -4.99 0.05 -26.02
N ALA A 110 -4.04 0.94 -26.33
CA ALA A 110 -3.70 2.09 -25.48
C ALA A 110 -4.56 3.34 -25.75
N ASP A 111 -5.09 3.52 -26.97
CA ASP A 111 -5.97 4.63 -27.40
C ASP A 111 -7.45 4.43 -27.05
N ALA A 112 -7.71 3.65 -26.00
CA ALA A 112 -9.04 3.46 -25.44
C ALA A 112 -8.97 3.37 -23.92
N GLN A 113 -10.07 3.72 -23.26
CA GLN A 113 -10.21 3.56 -21.83
C GLN A 113 -10.41 2.07 -21.48
N SER A 114 -9.50 1.50 -20.69
CA SER A 114 -9.68 0.17 -20.13
C SER A 114 -10.73 0.20 -19.01
N LEU A 115 -11.67 -0.76 -19.03
CA LEU A 115 -12.64 -0.98 -17.95
C LEU A 115 -12.19 -2.05 -16.96
N TYR A 116 -11.32 -2.95 -17.41
CA TYR A 116 -10.71 -4.00 -16.61
C TYR A 116 -9.43 -4.48 -17.31
N CYS A 117 -8.42 -4.83 -16.53
CA CYS A 117 -7.20 -5.49 -16.99
C CYS A 117 -6.78 -6.50 -15.92
N GLY A 118 -6.29 -7.67 -16.32
CA GLY A 118 -5.84 -8.70 -15.37
C GLY A 118 -5.32 -9.94 -16.08
N ASN A 119 -4.47 -10.70 -15.38
CA ASN A 119 -3.99 -11.99 -15.88
C ASN A 119 -5.08 -13.04 -15.77
N VAL A 120 -5.27 -13.80 -16.84
CA VAL A 120 -6.19 -14.94 -16.90
C VAL A 120 -5.42 -16.25 -17.00
N GLN A 121 -6.04 -17.37 -16.61
CA GLN A 121 -5.48 -18.69 -16.86
C GLN A 121 -5.69 -19.06 -18.33
N ASP A 122 -4.67 -19.62 -18.95
CA ASP A 122 -4.84 -20.32 -20.22
C ASP A 122 -5.69 -21.56 -19.97
N LYS A 123 -6.82 -21.65 -20.67
CA LYS A 123 -7.72 -22.81 -20.63
C LYS A 123 -7.29 -23.84 -21.68
N PHE A 124 -6.05 -24.31 -21.68
CA PHE A 124 -5.61 -25.44 -22.50
C PHE A 124 -4.53 -26.26 -21.81
#